data_AF-A0A811Q192-F1
#
_entry.id   AF-A0A811Q192-F1
#
_cell.length_a   1.000
_cell.length_b   1.000
_cell.length_c   1.000
_cell.angle_alpha   90.00
_cell.angle_beta   90.00
_cell.angle_gamma   90.00
#
_symmetry.space_group_name_H-M   'P 1'
#
loop_
_entity.id
_entity.type
_entity.pdbx_description
1 polymer ?
#
loop_
_entity_poly.entity_id
_entity_poly.type
_entity_poly.pdbx_seq_one_letter_code
_entity_poly.pdbx_strand_id
1 'polypeptide(L)'
;MEKWYIRKKIARQWEDGILLGVLKDLNAISKILKVVKVATCDDGIVEVIILDDQNNQKRHTMDFENHKCSCREWQITGKPCKHALAWICPNRGVQISDYVYEYYSVAKFRAA
;
A
#
# COMPACT_ATOMS: atom_id res chain seq x y z
N MET A 1 -28.72 -15.62 -4.91
CA MET A 1 -27.80 -16.75 -4.60
C MET A 1 -26.63 -16.88 -5.58
N GLU A 2 -26.84 -16.66 -6.87
CA GLU A 2 -25.82 -16.84 -7.92
C GLU A 2 -24.52 -16.04 -7.70
N LYS A 3 -24.59 -14.76 -7.33
CA LYS A 3 -23.40 -13.92 -7.07
C LYS A 3 -22.52 -14.45 -5.93
N TRP A 4 -23.13 -14.97 -4.87
CA TRP A 4 -22.42 -15.58 -3.74
C TRP A 4 -21.68 -16.85 -4.15
N TYR A 5 -22.34 -17.68 -4.95
CA TYR A 5 -21.75 -18.88 -5.51
C TYR A 5 -20.56 -18.56 -6.44
N ILE A 6 -20.72 -17.57 -7.34
CA ILE A 6 -19.65 -17.11 -8.24
C ILE A 6 -18.45 -16.59 -7.42
N ARG A 7 -18.70 -15.74 -6.41
CA ARG A 7 -17.65 -15.22 -5.51
C ARG A 7 -16.86 -16.37 -4.87
N LYS A 8 -17.55 -17.35 -4.27
CA LYS A 8 -16.88 -18.51 -3.64
C LYS A 8 -16.11 -19.37 -4.66
N LYS A 9 -16.66 -19.56 -5.86
CA LYS A 9 -15.98 -20.31 -6.93
C LYS A 9 -14.67 -19.63 -7.35
N ILE A 10 -14.69 -18.30 -7.54
CA ILE A 10 -13.49 -17.51 -7.88
C ILE A 10 -12.49 -17.53 -6.72
N ALA A 11 -12.94 -17.33 -5.47
CA ALA A 11 -12.08 -17.30 -4.29
C ALA A 11 -11.26 -18.59 -4.11
N ARG A 12 -11.84 -19.74 -4.46
CA ARG A 12 -11.17 -21.05 -4.38
C ARG A 12 -10.03 -21.22 -5.38
N GLN A 13 -10.06 -20.48 -6.50
CA GLN A 13 -9.06 -20.57 -7.55
C GLN A 13 -7.84 -19.67 -7.30
N TRP A 14 -7.93 -18.72 -6.38
CA TRP A 14 -6.84 -17.78 -6.10
C TRP A 14 -5.74 -18.41 -5.24
N GLU A 15 -4.52 -17.93 -5.35
CA GLU A 15 -3.44 -18.32 -4.44
C GLU A 15 -3.54 -17.52 -3.14
N ASP A 16 -2.92 -18.02 -2.06
CA ASP A 16 -2.85 -17.28 -0.81
C ASP A 16 -1.98 -16.02 -0.97
N GLY A 17 -2.24 -15.00 -0.15
CA GLY A 17 -1.58 -13.70 -0.23
C GLY A 17 -2.57 -12.54 -0.24
N ILE A 18 -2.11 -11.37 -0.66
CA ILE A 18 -2.92 -10.15 -0.78
C ILE A 18 -3.74 -10.19 -2.07
N LEU A 19 -4.98 -9.70 -2.00
CA LEU A 19 -5.87 -9.57 -3.14
C LEU A 19 -5.20 -8.85 -4.32
N LEU A 20 -5.17 -9.51 -5.48
CA LEU A 20 -4.53 -8.98 -6.69
C LEU A 20 -5.07 -7.61 -7.11
N GLY A 21 -6.36 -7.35 -6.89
CA GLY A 21 -6.97 -6.04 -7.16
C GLY A 21 -6.31 -4.92 -6.35
N VAL A 22 -6.05 -5.15 -5.06
CA VAL A 22 -5.39 -4.18 -4.18
C VAL A 22 -3.97 -3.91 -4.66
N LEU A 23 -3.21 -4.95 -5.01
CA LEU A 23 -1.86 -4.79 -5.54
C LEU A 23 -1.84 -4.03 -6.86
N LYS A 24 -2.81 -4.27 -7.75
CA LYS A 24 -2.94 -3.52 -9.01
C LYS A 24 -3.19 -2.04 -8.77
N ASP A 25 -4.08 -1.70 -7.86
CA ASP A 25 -4.39 -0.31 -7.51
C ASP A 25 -3.17 0.40 -6.93
N LEU A 26 -2.45 -0.25 -6.00
CA LEU A 26 -1.23 0.31 -5.40
C LEU A 26 -0.11 0.49 -6.43
N ASN A 27 0.06 -0.47 -7.36
CA ASN A 27 1.01 -0.34 -8.47
C ASN A 27 0.62 0.73 -9.49
N ALA A 28 -0.67 1.05 -9.65
CA ALA A 28 -1.09 2.16 -10.49
C ALA A 28 -0.75 3.50 -9.83
N ILE A 29 -0.99 3.62 -8.52
CA ILE A 29 -0.64 4.81 -7.73
C ILE A 29 0.87 5.04 -7.75
N SER A 30 1.70 4.00 -7.63
CA SER A 30 3.15 4.15 -7.59
C SER A 30 3.75 4.73 -8.88
N LYS A 31 3.10 4.52 -10.04
CA LYS A 31 3.58 5.02 -11.34
C LYS A 31 3.36 6.52 -11.56
N ILE A 32 2.41 7.13 -10.85
CA ILE A 32 2.05 8.54 -11.04
C ILE A 32 2.70 9.46 -9.99
N LEU A 33 3.60 8.95 -9.16
CA LEU A 33 4.21 9.69 -8.07
C LEU A 33 5.27 10.68 -8.58
N LYS A 34 5.16 11.93 -8.15
CA LYS A 34 6.14 13.00 -8.40
C LYS A 34 7.07 13.16 -7.19
N VAL A 35 7.94 12.17 -6.98
CA VAL A 35 8.83 12.12 -5.82
C VAL A 35 10.00 13.09 -6.02
N VAL A 36 10.23 13.95 -5.02
CA VAL A 36 11.35 14.90 -5.02
C VAL A 36 12.52 14.34 -4.23
N LYS A 37 12.27 13.90 -3.00
CA LYS A 37 13.30 13.41 -2.11
C LYS A 37 12.74 12.35 -1.18
N VAL A 38 13.55 11.35 -0.91
CA VAL A 38 13.33 10.33 0.12
C VAL A 38 14.55 10.35 1.03
N ALA A 39 14.33 10.45 2.34
CA ALA A 39 15.39 10.42 3.35
C ALA A 39 14.98 9.46 4.48
N THR A 40 15.93 8.64 4.91
CA THR A 40 15.78 7.74 6.06
C THR A 40 16.44 8.37 7.27
N CYS A 41 15.80 8.27 8.44
CA CYS A 41 16.36 8.63 9.74
C CYS A 41 16.76 7.36 10.50
N ASP A 42 17.63 7.49 11.50
CA ASP A 42 18.19 6.36 12.26
C ASP A 42 17.12 5.54 13.01
N ASP A 43 15.98 6.15 13.35
CA ASP A 43 14.89 5.54 14.12
C ASP A 43 13.88 4.74 13.27
N GLY A 44 14.24 4.29 12.06
CA GLY A 44 13.31 3.58 11.17
C GLY A 44 12.19 4.46 10.58
N ILE A 45 12.29 5.78 10.81
CA ILE A 45 11.39 6.79 10.28
C ILE A 45 11.87 7.24 8.91
N VAL A 46 10.96 7.30 7.95
CA VAL A 46 11.23 7.77 6.60
C VAL A 46 10.51 9.08 6.36
N GLU A 47 11.25 10.06 5.84
CA GLU A 47 10.72 11.30 5.35
C GLU A 47 10.69 11.28 3.82
N VAL A 48 9.56 11.67 3.24
CA VAL A 48 9.41 11.85 1.80
C VAL A 48 8.88 13.24 1.48
N ILE A 49 9.41 13.81 0.41
CA ILE A 49 8.93 15.05 -0.19
C ILE A 49 8.36 14.71 -1.56
N ILE A 50 7.06 14.96 -1.75
CA ILE A 50 6.33 14.71 -3.01
C ILE A 50 5.69 16.01 -3.48
N LEU A 51 5.64 16.20 -4.80
CA LEU A 51 4.89 17.30 -5.41
C LEU A 51 3.39 16.97 -5.44
N ASP A 52 2.56 17.91 -5.00
CA ASP A 52 1.12 17.82 -5.23
C ASP A 52 0.74 18.22 -6.67
N ASP A 53 -0.56 18.18 -6.97
CA ASP A 53 -1.07 18.50 -8.31
C ASP A 53 -0.85 19.97 -8.69
N GLN A 54 -0.63 20.84 -7.69
CA GLN A 54 -0.29 22.26 -7.85
C GLN A 54 1.22 22.49 -7.88
N ASN A 55 2.02 21.43 -7.94
CA ASN A 55 3.48 21.47 -7.95
C ASN A 55 4.11 22.02 -6.66
N ASN A 56 3.39 22.01 -5.54
CA ASN A 56 3.91 22.38 -4.24
C ASN A 56 4.59 21.16 -3.59
N GLN A 57 5.76 21.39 -2.99
CA GLN A 57 6.46 20.36 -2.24
C GLN A 57 5.76 20.12 -0.89
N LYS A 58 5.32 18.89 -0.67
CA LYS A 58 4.75 18.46 0.62
C LYS A 58 5.63 17.40 1.25
N ARG A 59 5.96 17.64 2.52
CA ARG A 59 6.78 16.76 3.36
C ARG A 59 5.86 15.87 4.18
N HIS A 60 6.12 14.58 4.13
CA HIS A 60 5.42 13.58 4.90
C HIS A 60 6.39 12.61 5.56
N THR A 61 6.13 12.35 6.83
CA THR A 61 6.89 11.39 7.64
C THR A 61 6.10 10.09 7.76
N MET A 62 6.81 8.96 7.78
CA MET A 62 6.27 7.60 7.81
C MET A 62 7.06 6.74 8.78
N ASP A 63 6.33 5.87 9.44
CA ASP A 63 6.83 4.86 10.35
C ASP A 63 6.35 3.50 9.82
N PHE A 64 7.30 2.74 9.30
CA PHE A 64 7.05 1.45 8.65
C PHE A 64 6.81 0.32 9.66
N GLU A 65 7.32 0.44 10.90
CA GLU A 65 7.07 -0.56 11.94
C GLU A 65 5.62 -0.50 12.40
N ASN A 66 5.08 0.72 12.54
CA ASN A 66 3.71 0.95 13.00
C ASN A 66 2.71 1.13 11.85
N HIS A 67 3.14 1.02 10.58
CA HIS A 67 2.31 1.27 9.40
C HIS A 67 1.58 2.63 9.45
N LYS A 68 2.31 3.69 9.84
CA LYS A 68 1.77 5.05 10.00
C LYS A 68 2.36 6.00 8.97
N CYS A 69 1.52 6.89 8.46
CA CYS A 69 1.96 8.07 7.73
C CYS A 69 1.34 9.32 8.34
N SER A 70 2.06 10.44 8.30
CA SER A 70 1.53 11.76 8.65
C SER A 70 0.26 12.15 7.89
N CYS A 71 0.00 11.59 6.69
CA CYS A 71 -1.25 11.79 5.95
C CYS A 71 -2.45 10.99 6.48
N ARG A 72 -2.24 10.07 7.43
CA ARG A 72 -3.24 9.21 8.08
C ARG A 72 -3.96 8.18 7.21
N GLU A 73 -3.76 8.22 5.89
CA GLU A 73 -4.42 7.30 4.96
C GLU A 73 -4.09 5.83 5.24
N TRP A 74 -2.84 5.52 5.59
CA TRP A 74 -2.45 4.15 5.89
C TRP A 74 -3.14 3.62 7.15
N GLN A 75 -3.19 4.43 8.21
CA GLN A 75 -3.85 4.07 9.47
C GLN A 75 -5.35 3.82 9.30
N ILE A 76 -6.00 4.52 8.38
CA ILE A 76 -7.44 4.40 8.13
C ILE A 76 -7.74 3.25 7.18
N THR A 77 -6.96 3.12 6.10
CA THR A 77 -7.25 2.18 5.02
C THR A 77 -6.56 0.83 5.20
N GLY A 78 -5.54 0.71 6.04
CA GLY A 78 -4.72 -0.50 6.17
C GLY A 78 -3.86 -0.80 4.93
N LYS A 79 -3.68 0.17 4.03
CA LYS A 79 -2.88 0.03 2.80
C LYS A 79 -1.82 1.14 2.73
N PRO A 80 -0.64 0.87 2.16
CA PRO A 80 0.39 1.89 2.01
C PRO A 80 -0.14 3.03 1.14
N CYS A 81 -0.06 4.25 1.68
CA CYS A 81 -0.43 5.46 0.96
C CYS A 81 0.60 5.81 -0.14
N LYS A 82 0.30 6.81 -0.97
CA LYS A 82 1.22 7.29 -2.01
C LYS A 82 2.62 7.66 -1.49
N HIS A 83 2.70 8.15 -0.25
CA HIS A 83 3.98 8.47 0.41
C HIS A 83 4.78 7.21 0.71
N ALA A 84 4.11 6.16 1.22
CA ALA A 84 4.76 4.90 1.56
C ALA A 84 5.25 4.18 0.30
N LEU A 85 4.42 4.18 -0.75
CA LEU A 85 4.78 3.63 -2.05
C LEU A 85 6.01 4.29 -2.67
N ALA A 86 6.21 5.59 -2.44
CA ALA A 86 7.40 6.31 -2.91
C ALA A 86 8.71 5.77 -2.32
N TRP A 87 8.67 5.16 -1.14
CA TRP A 87 9.83 4.49 -0.52
C TRP A 87 9.85 2.99 -0.84
N ILE A 88 8.71 2.30 -0.74
CA ILE A 88 8.61 0.84 -0.95
C ILE A 88 9.05 0.44 -2.36
N CYS A 89 8.48 1.07 -3.40
CA CYS A 89 8.65 0.63 -4.78
C CYS A 89 10.08 0.71 -5.33
N PRO A 90 10.90 1.74 -5.04
CA PRO A 90 12.28 1.77 -5.51
C PRO A 90 13.22 0.83 -4.74
N ASN A 91 12.85 0.36 -3.55
CA ASN A 91 13.71 -0.47 -2.72
C ASN A 91 13.72 -1.93 -3.19
N ARG A 92 14.92 -2.45 -3.47
CA ARG A 92 15.09 -3.84 -3.89
C ARG A 92 14.83 -4.79 -2.72
N GLY A 93 14.14 -5.90 -3.00
CA GLY A 93 13.83 -6.92 -2.00
C GLY A 93 12.65 -6.60 -1.09
N VAL A 94 11.97 -5.47 -1.32
CA VAL A 94 10.80 -5.03 -0.56
C VAL A 94 9.55 -5.21 -1.43
N GLN A 95 8.53 -5.91 -0.94
CA GLN A 95 7.28 -6.08 -1.70
C GLN A 95 6.15 -5.25 -1.09
N ILE A 96 5.30 -4.68 -1.95
CA ILE A 96 4.13 -3.89 -1.51
C ILE A 96 3.20 -4.75 -0.64
N SER A 97 3.08 -6.04 -0.94
CA SER A 97 2.25 -7.00 -0.20
C SER A 97 2.57 -7.04 1.30
N ASP A 98 3.83 -6.83 1.67
CA ASP A 98 4.31 -6.97 3.04
C ASP A 98 3.82 -5.82 3.94
N TYR A 99 3.35 -4.73 3.32
CA TYR A 99 2.89 -3.49 3.97
C TYR A 99 1.37 -3.32 3.90
N VAL A 100 0.65 -4.31 3.37
CA VAL A 100 -0.81 -4.30 3.30
C VAL A 100 -1.38 -5.13 4.44
N TYR A 101 -2.41 -4.61 5.12
CA TYR A 101 -3.06 -5.31 6.21
C TYR A 101 -3.70 -6.63 5.74
N GLU A 102 -3.63 -7.64 6.60
CA GLU A 102 -4.17 -8.98 6.37
C GLU A 102 -5.69 -8.99 6.05
N TYR A 103 -6.41 -7.92 6.41
CA TYR A 103 -7.81 -7.70 6.02
C TYR A 103 -8.03 -7.82 4.49
N TYR A 104 -7.02 -7.46 3.69
CA TYR A 104 -7.03 -7.59 2.24
C TYR A 104 -6.45 -8.91 1.73
N SER A 105 -6.31 -9.93 2.59
CA SER A 105 -5.85 -11.24 2.16
C SER A 105 -6.94 -12.05 1.46
N VAL A 106 -6.51 -12.94 0.58
CA VAL A 106 -7.37 -13.97 -0.04
C VAL A 106 -7.98 -14.87 1.05
N ALA A 107 -7.25 -15.14 2.14
CA ALA A 107 -7.75 -15.92 3.27
C ALA A 107 -8.98 -15.27 3.93
N LYS A 108 -8.92 -13.97 4.27
CA LYS A 108 -10.08 -13.24 4.81
C LYS A 108 -11.22 -13.17 3.80
N PHE A 109 -10.91 -13.01 2.50
CA PHE A 109 -11.92 -13.00 1.45
C PHE A 109 -12.65 -14.36 1.31
N ARG A 110 -11.94 -15.48 1.50
CA ARG A 110 -12.51 -16.83 1.49
C ARG A 110 -13.38 -17.13 2.71
N ALA A 111 -12.97 -16.60 3.87
CA ALA A 111 -13.67 -16.80 5.13
C ALA A 111 -15.00 -16.03 5.22
N ALA A 112 -15.10 -14.90 4.50
CA ALA A 112 -16.31 -14.09 4.38
C ALA A 112 -17.28 -14.62 3.34
#